data_AF-A0AAW8H6G6-F1
#
_entry.id   AF-A0AAW8H6G6-F1
#
_cell.length_a   1.000
_cell.length_b   1.000
_cell.length_c   1.000
_cell.angle_alpha   90.00
_cell.angle_beta   90.00
_cell.angle_gamma   90.00
#
_symmetry.space_group_name_H-M   'P 1'
#
loop_
_entity.id
_entity.type
_entity.pdbx_description
1 polymer ?
#
loop_
_entity_poly.entity_id
_entity_poly.type
_entity_poly.pdbx_seq_one_letter_code
_entity_poly.pdbx_strand_id
1 'polypeptide(L)' 'MKEKKEKTVCLRISETQEGILTAMIAAGLAKNTSQAIQYLINLYGIKGSM' A
#
# COMPACT_ATOMS: atom_id res chain seq x y z
N MET A 1 22.05 -16.76 -2.69
CA MET A 1 21.33 -15.47 -2.82
C MET A 1 20.22 -15.48 -1.77
N LYS A 2 20.09 -14.45 -0.92
CA LYS A 2 18.98 -14.39 0.06
C LYS A 2 17.67 -14.44 -0.73
N GLU A 3 16.86 -15.47 -0.53
CA GLU A 3 15.55 -15.58 -1.15
C GLU A 3 14.76 -14.29 -0.87
N LYS A 4 14.37 -13.59 -1.93
CA LYS A 4 13.33 -12.57 -1.80
C LYS A 4 12.03 -13.33 -1.57
N LYS A 5 11.66 -13.51 -0.31
CA LYS A 5 10.36 -14.07 0.08
C LYS A 5 9.28 -13.02 -0.18
N GLU A 6 8.93 -12.87 -1.45
CA GLU A 6 7.80 -12.06 -1.86
C GLU A 6 6.52 -12.82 -1.48
N LYS A 7 5.67 -12.17 -0.67
CA LYS A 7 4.36 -12.72 -0.28
C LYS A 7 3.28 -11.93 -1.01
N THR A 8 2.57 -12.60 -1.90
CA THR A 8 1.43 -12.02 -2.61
C THR A 8 0.16 -12.26 -1.81
N VAL A 9 -0.69 -11.24 -1.73
CA VAL A 9 -2.01 -11.30 -1.09
C VAL A 9 -3.05 -10.74 -2.06
N CYS A 10 -4.22 -11.38 -2.12
CA CYS A 10 -5.38 -10.83 -2.81
C CYS A 10 -6.29 -10.17 -1.78
N LEU A 11 -6.77 -8.97 -2.08
CA LEU A 11 -7.63 -8.18 -1.20
C LEU A 11 -8.90 -7.81 -1.95
N ARG A 12 -10.03 -7.82 -1.24
CA ARG A 12 -11.24 -7.15 -1.70
C ARG A 12 -11.20 -5.71 -1.20
N ILE A 13 -11.29 -4.77 -2.12
CA ILE A 13 -11.34 -3.34 -1.81
C ILE A 13 -12.67 -2.75 -2.27
N SER A 14 -13.15 -1.74 -1.56
CA SER A 14 -14.33 -0.97 -1.99
C SER A 14 -13.93 0.12 -2.98
N GLU A 15 -14.91 0.67 -3.71
CA GLU A 15 -14.70 1.81 -4.63
C GLU A 15 -14.08 3.02 -3.92
N THR A 16 -14.49 3.29 -2.68
CA THR A 16 -13.89 4.36 -1.86
C THR A 16 -12.41 4.12 -1.60
N GLN A 17 -12.02 2.88 -1.28
CA GLN A 17 -10.62 2.52 -1.06
C GLN A 17 -9.81 2.61 -2.35
N GLU A 18 -10.37 2.16 -3.47
CA GLU A 18 -9.75 2.31 -4.79
C GLU A 18 -9.53 3.79 -5.16
N GLY A 19 -10.51 4.66 -4.89
CA GLY A 19 -10.39 6.10 -5.08
C GLY A 19 -9.25 6.72 -4.27
N ILE A 20 -9.11 6.33 -2.99
CA ILE A 20 -7.99 6.77 -2.14
C ILE A 20 -6.65 6.33 -2.72
N LEU A 21 -6.52 5.06 -3.13
CA LEU A 21 -5.28 4.52 -3.68
C LEU A 21 -4.90 5.22 -4.99
N THR A 22 -5.88 5.52 -5.84
CA THR A 22 -5.69 6.25 -7.09
C THR A 22 -5.23 7.69 -6.84
N ALA A 23 -5.84 8.38 -5.88
CA ALA A 23 -5.44 9.73 -5.49
C ALA A 23 -4.00 9.76 -4.95
N MET A 24 -3.57 8.74 -4.19
CA MET A 24 -2.18 8.63 -3.72
C MET A 24 -1.19 8.48 -4.87
N ILE A 25 -1.54 7.71 -5.91
CA ILE A 25 -0.71 7.55 -7.10
C ILE A 25 -0.63 8.87 -7.87
N ALA A 26 -1.76 9.55 -8.06
CA ALA A 26 -1.82 10.85 -8.73
C ALA A 26 -1.01 11.93 -7.99
N ALA A 27 -0.98 11.88 -6.65
CA ALA A 27 -0.16 12.75 -5.81
C ALA A 27 1.34 12.39 -5.80
N GLY A 28 1.76 11.33 -6.49
CA GLY A 28 3.16 10.89 -6.55
C GLY A 28 3.66 10.18 -5.29
N LEU A 29 2.77 9.81 -4.36
CA LEU A 29 3.14 9.12 -3.12
C LEU A 29 3.46 7.63 -3.36
N ALA A 30 2.97 7.06 -4.46
CA ALA A 30 3.20 5.67 -4.85
C ALA A 30 3.15 5.51 -6.37
N LYS A 31 3.85 4.51 -6.93
CA LYS A 31 3.85 4.25 -8.38
C LYS A 31 2.71 3.33 -8.85
N ASN A 32 2.13 2.57 -7.92
CA ASN A 32 1.03 1.65 -8.19
C ASN A 32 0.27 1.32 -6.90
N THR A 33 -0.85 0.61 -7.03
CA THR A 33 -1.75 0.24 -5.93
C THR A 33 -1.03 -0.53 -4.82
N SER A 34 -0.18 -1.49 -5.16
CA SER A 34 0.58 -2.27 -4.17
C SER A 34 1.52 -1.39 -3.34
N GLN A 35 2.20 -0.44 -3.98
CA GLN A 35 3.06 0.52 -3.30
C GLN A 35 2.25 1.51 -2.45
N ALA A 36 1.05 1.92 -2.91
CA ALA A 36 0.15 2.76 -2.12
C ALA A 36 -0.33 2.03 -0.85
N ILE A 37 -0.69 0.76 -0.96
CA ILE A 37 -1.05 -0.08 0.19
C ILE A 37 0.14 -0.25 1.14
N GLN A 38 1.34 -0.55 0.62
CA GLN A 38 2.55 -0.63 1.46
C GLN A 38 2.87 0.69 2.14
N TYR A 39 2.70 1.82 1.44
CA TYR A 39 2.86 3.15 2.04
C TYR A 39 1.92 3.33 3.23
N LEU A 40 0.64 2.97 3.08
CA LEU A 40 -0.34 3.05 4.17
C LEU A 40 0.03 2.13 5.34
N ILE A 41 0.42 0.88 5.07
CA ILE A 41 0.87 -0.06 6.12
C ILE A 41 2.07 0.51 6.89
N ASN A 42 3.07 1.03 6.17
CA ASN A 42 4.26 1.62 6.78
C ASN A 42 3.92 2.90 7.57
N LEU A 43 3.03 3.74 7.04
CA LEU A 43 2.56 4.94 7.72
C LEU A 43 1.87 4.59 9.04
N TYR A 44 1.03 3.55 9.05
CA TYR A 44 0.43 3.04 10.28
C TYR A 44 1.46 2.39 11.21
N GLY A 45 2.49 1.71 10.72
CA GLY A 45 3.58 1.19 11.55
C GLY A 45 4.40 2.30 12.23
N ILE A 46 4.61 3.43 11.55
CA ILE A 46 5.31 4.60 12.11
C ILE A 46 4.39 5.35 13.08
N LYS A 47 3.14 5.63 12.67
CA LYS A 47 2.16 6.35 13.51
C LYS A 47 1.66 5.52 14.69
N GLY A 48 1.73 4.20 14.56
CA GLY A 48 1.28 3.19 15.50
C GLY A 48 2.43 2.29 15.92
N SER A 49 3.57 2.90 16.25
CA SER A 49 4.40 2.39 17.34
C SER A 49 3.57 2.43 18.64
N MET A 50 2.66 1.47 18.77
CA MET A 50 2.15 0.89 20.02
C MET A 50 2.59 -0.57 20.03
#